data_AF-A0A2V3ZP61-F1
#
_entry.id   AF-A0A2V3ZP61-F1
#
_cell.length_a   1.000
_cell.length_b   1.000
_cell.length_c   1.000
_cell.angle_alpha   90.00
_cell.angle_beta   90.00
_cell.angle_gamma   90.00
#
_symmetry.space_group_name_H-M   'P 1'
#
loop_
_entity.id
_entity.type
_entity.pdbx_description
1 polymer ?
#
loop_
_entity_poly.entity_id
_entity_poly.type
_entity_poly.pdbx_seq_one_letter_code
_entity_poly.pdbx_strand_id
1 'polypeptide(L)'
;MKPSLCVLTLALGLPTMAWSQVYRCDSGGETRFSDQPCGENSEKIIIRDNTIGGNFGQHLPPEQKTEEADREQDKPGRQQAEDTCRFINSTDLRRYLVREQVVQGMTREHVRKAFGRPPETYPTPQETWVYPTKHYGALYELTYVYFRDGCVEEVVYRKP
;
A
#
# COMPACT_ATOMS: atom_id res chain seq x y z
N MET A 1 -50.45 -4.43 63.01
CA MET A 1 -50.09 -5.42 61.96
C MET A 1 -49.73 -4.64 60.70
N LYS A 2 -48.48 -4.75 60.24
CA LYS A 2 -47.96 -4.24 58.96
C LYS A 2 -48.41 -5.17 57.81
N PRO A 3 -48.55 -4.70 56.56
CA PRO A 3 -47.40 -4.52 55.64
C PRO A 3 -47.41 -3.14 54.95
N SER A 4 -46.32 -2.38 54.97
CA SER A 4 -45.17 -2.44 54.03
C SER A 4 -45.60 -2.19 52.57
N LEU A 5 -45.51 -0.95 52.07
CA LEU A 5 -44.28 -0.28 51.60
C LEU A 5 -43.60 -1.07 50.46
N CYS A 6 -44.11 -0.94 49.24
CA CYS A 6 -43.51 -1.55 48.04
C CYS A 6 -43.82 -0.76 46.75
N VAL A 7 -43.76 0.57 46.77
CA VAL A 7 -43.80 1.37 45.52
C VAL A 7 -42.78 2.49 45.62
N LEU A 8 -41.49 2.18 45.67
CA LEU A 8 -40.44 3.19 45.41
C LEU A 8 -39.07 2.56 45.14
N THR A 9 -38.93 1.72 44.12
CA THR A 9 -37.60 1.21 43.69
C THR A 9 -37.63 0.83 42.22
N LEU A 10 -37.80 1.80 41.32
CA LEU A 10 -37.56 1.58 39.88
C LEU A 10 -37.08 2.87 39.18
N ALA A 11 -36.09 3.55 39.76
CA ALA A 11 -35.53 4.77 39.17
C ALA A 11 -34.02 4.95 39.40
N LEU A 12 -33.25 3.88 39.65
CA LEU A 12 -31.79 3.95 39.69
C LEU A 12 -31.19 2.92 38.75
N GLY A 13 -30.68 3.37 37.62
CA GLY A 13 -29.96 2.50 36.69
C GLY A 13 -29.96 2.92 35.24
N LEU A 14 -30.01 4.23 34.94
CA LEU A 14 -29.53 4.69 33.63
C LEU A 14 -28.03 4.95 33.79
N PRO A 15 -27.14 4.10 33.27
CA PRO A 15 -25.74 4.48 33.14
C PRO A 15 -25.72 5.70 32.23
N THR A 16 -25.42 6.86 32.79
CA THR A 16 -25.11 8.05 32.01
C THR A 16 -23.91 7.65 31.14
N MET A 17 -24.11 7.56 29.83
CA MET A 17 -23.02 7.42 28.87
C MET A 17 -22.11 8.63 29.09
N ALA A 18 -21.02 8.46 29.82
CA ALA A 18 -20.00 9.49 30.00
C ALA A 18 -19.18 9.51 28.71
N TRP A 19 -19.52 10.42 27.80
CA TRP A 19 -18.66 10.76 26.69
C TRP A 19 -17.42 11.42 27.30
N SER A 20 -16.26 10.76 27.26
CA SER A 20 -15.03 11.30 27.84
C SER A 20 -14.60 12.54 27.06
N GLN A 21 -15.03 13.72 27.51
CA GLN A 21 -14.57 15.00 27.00
C GLN A 21 -13.39 15.42 27.88
N VAL A 22 -12.26 15.74 27.26
CA VAL A 22 -11.06 16.19 28.00
C VAL A 22 -11.04 17.72 28.03
N TYR A 23 -10.95 18.28 29.22
CA TYR A 23 -10.85 19.72 29.45
C TYR A 23 -9.43 20.09 29.88
N ARG A 24 -8.90 21.18 29.33
CA ARG A 24 -7.68 21.85 29.81
C ARG A 24 -8.06 22.81 30.91
N CYS A 25 -7.32 22.74 32.00
CA CYS A 25 -7.52 23.53 33.21
C CYS A 25 -6.23 24.25 33.53
N ASP A 26 -6.21 25.56 33.26
CA ASP A 26 -5.07 26.41 33.57
C ASP A 26 -5.35 27.14 34.88
N SER A 27 -4.62 26.80 35.97
CA SER A 27 -4.77 27.43 37.27
C SER A 27 -3.42 27.70 37.92
N GLY A 28 -3.14 28.95 38.26
CA GLY A 28 -1.93 29.33 39.01
C GLY A 28 -0.59 29.05 38.32
N GLY A 29 -0.58 28.88 36.99
CA GLY A 29 0.61 28.54 36.21
C GLY A 29 0.85 27.04 36.00
N GLU A 30 -0.05 26.18 36.46
CA GLU A 30 -0.02 24.73 36.21
C GLU A 30 -1.19 24.32 35.30
N THR A 31 -0.89 23.59 34.22
CA THR A 31 -1.89 23.02 33.31
C THR A 31 -2.23 21.60 33.75
N ARG A 32 -3.51 21.34 34.03
CA ARG A 32 -4.04 20.01 34.34
C ARG A 32 -5.13 19.62 33.35
N PHE A 33 -5.31 18.31 33.15
CA PHE A 33 -6.37 17.77 32.30
C PHE A 33 -7.39 17.03 33.15
N SER A 34 -8.67 17.24 32.85
CA SER A 34 -9.80 16.70 33.60
C SER A 34 -10.87 16.18 32.63
N ASP A 35 -11.58 15.14 33.02
CA ASP A 35 -12.77 14.61 32.33
C ASP A 35 -14.05 15.39 32.68
N GLN A 36 -13.95 16.35 33.62
CA GLN A 36 -15.01 17.28 34.02
C GLN A 36 -14.54 18.75 33.94
N PRO A 37 -15.45 19.70 33.68
CA PRO A 37 -15.11 21.12 33.65
C PRO A 37 -14.63 21.60 35.03
N CYS A 38 -13.48 22.29 35.04
CA CYS A 38 -12.75 22.72 36.24
C CYS A 38 -13.00 24.18 36.66
N GLY A 39 -14.00 24.84 36.08
CA GLY A 39 -14.37 26.23 36.37
C GLY A 39 -14.50 27.09 35.11
N GLU A 40 -14.55 28.41 35.30
CA GLU A 40 -14.79 29.39 34.22
C GLU A 40 -13.71 29.38 33.13
N ASN A 41 -12.48 28.95 33.46
CA ASN A 41 -11.37 28.85 32.51
C ASN A 41 -11.16 27.42 31.96
N SER A 42 -12.22 26.61 31.92
CA SER A 42 -12.14 25.25 31.33
C SER A 42 -12.24 25.30 29.81
N GLU A 43 -11.17 24.90 29.11
CA GLU A 43 -11.17 24.80 27.66
C GLU A 43 -11.38 23.35 27.23
N LYS A 44 -12.40 23.09 26.40
CA LYS A 44 -12.63 21.74 25.86
C LYS A 44 -11.62 21.41 24.77
N ILE A 45 -10.89 20.32 24.93
CA ILE A 45 -9.94 19.83 23.94
C ILE A 45 -10.58 18.73 23.09
N ILE A 46 -10.48 18.89 21.77
CA ILE A 46 -10.79 17.82 20.81
C ILE A 46 -9.50 17.05 20.52
N ILE A 47 -9.37 15.85 21.09
CA ILE A 47 -8.27 14.94 20.76
C ILE A 47 -8.56 14.38 19.37
N ARG A 48 -7.67 14.64 18.41
CA ARG A 48 -7.70 14.00 17.10
C ARG A 48 -7.30 12.55 17.26
N ASP A 49 -8.19 11.65 16.85
CA ASP A 49 -7.86 10.23 16.73
C ASP A 49 -6.81 10.06 15.63
N ASN A 50 -5.60 9.66 16.03
CA ASN A 50 -4.48 9.38 15.14
C ASN A 50 -4.29 7.86 15.00
N THR A 51 -5.38 7.10 14.88
CA THR A 51 -5.29 5.66 14.59
C THR A 51 -4.52 5.46 13.28
N ILE A 52 -3.30 4.91 13.39
CA ILE A 52 -2.48 4.56 12.24
C ILE A 52 -3.03 3.24 11.69
N GLY A 53 -3.88 3.36 10.66
CA GLY A 53 -4.52 2.23 9.98
C GLY A 53 -5.86 2.61 9.38
N GLY A 54 -5.86 3.18 8.17
CA GLY A 54 -7.09 3.56 7.46
C GLY A 54 -7.69 2.43 6.63
N ASN A 55 -9.00 2.50 6.37
CA ASN A 55 -9.67 1.75 5.33
C ASN A 55 -9.37 2.41 3.95
N PHE A 56 -8.95 1.63 2.96
CA PHE A 56 -8.66 2.08 1.59
C PHE A 56 -9.85 2.78 0.88
N GLY A 57 -11.08 2.67 1.39
CA GLY A 57 -12.28 3.24 0.78
C GLY A 57 -12.66 4.66 1.20
N GLN A 58 -11.99 5.28 2.18
CA GLN A 58 -12.45 6.54 2.81
C GLN A 58 -12.25 7.79 1.94
N HIS A 59 -11.46 7.69 0.86
CA HIS A 59 -11.17 8.81 -0.06
C HIS A 59 -11.26 8.39 -1.54
N LEU A 60 -12.01 7.32 -1.83
CA LEU A 60 -12.26 6.98 -3.23
C LEU A 60 -13.21 8.03 -3.82
N PRO A 61 -12.95 8.55 -5.02
CA PRO A 61 -13.95 9.31 -5.77
C PRO A 61 -15.24 8.49 -5.83
N PRO A 62 -16.43 9.12 -5.83
CA PRO A 62 -17.67 8.39 -6.07
C PRO A 62 -17.49 7.58 -7.37
N GLU A 63 -17.79 6.28 -7.31
CA GLU A 63 -17.73 5.43 -8.49
C GLU A 63 -18.52 6.12 -9.60
N GLN A 64 -17.79 6.49 -10.67
CA GLN A 64 -18.45 6.96 -11.87
C GLN A 64 -19.36 5.82 -12.31
N LYS A 65 -20.67 6.06 -12.32
CA LYS A 65 -21.61 5.16 -13.01
C LYS A 65 -21.06 5.02 -14.42
N THR A 66 -20.43 3.89 -14.70
CA THR A 66 -20.15 3.46 -16.05
C THR A 66 -21.51 3.32 -16.69
N GLU A 67 -21.92 4.33 -17.45
CA GLU A 67 -22.95 4.15 -18.47
C GLU A 67 -22.50 2.94 -19.27
N GLU A 68 -23.39 1.95 -19.33
CA GLU A 68 -23.20 0.67 -20.01
C GLU A 68 -22.96 0.93 -21.50
N ALA A 69 -21.74 1.33 -21.84
CA ALA A 69 -21.25 1.39 -23.20
C ALA A 69 -20.81 -0.02 -23.55
N ASP A 70 -21.71 -0.70 -24.25
CA ASP A 70 -21.52 -1.88 -25.08
C ASP A 70 -20.57 -2.96 -24.53
N ARG A 71 -21.21 -4.04 -24.06
CA ARG A 71 -20.64 -5.39 -24.09
C ARG A 71 -20.44 -5.82 -25.55
N GLU A 72 -19.51 -5.19 -26.24
CA GLU A 72 -19.04 -5.68 -27.53
C GLU A 72 -17.99 -6.75 -27.25
N GLN A 73 -18.51 -7.96 -27.08
CA GLN A 73 -17.91 -9.24 -27.42
C GLN A 73 -16.39 -9.21 -27.58
N ASP A 74 -15.73 -9.73 -26.55
CA ASP A 74 -14.44 -10.39 -26.57
C ASP A 74 -14.19 -11.09 -27.91
N LYS A 75 -13.51 -10.38 -28.83
CA LYS A 75 -12.90 -10.96 -30.02
C LYS A 75 -11.42 -11.17 -29.69
N PRO A 76 -10.94 -12.42 -29.56
CA PRO A 76 -9.51 -12.69 -29.52
C PRO A 76 -9.00 -12.54 -30.95
N GLY A 77 -8.69 -11.31 -31.34
CA GLY A 77 -8.54 -10.99 -32.76
C GLY A 77 -7.88 -9.66 -33.03
N ARG A 78 -6.93 -9.26 -32.18
CA ARG A 78 -5.89 -8.33 -32.58
C ARG A 78 -4.59 -8.94 -32.10
N GLN A 79 -3.85 -9.52 -33.04
CA GLN A 79 -2.40 -9.53 -32.96
C GLN A 79 -1.98 -8.05 -32.84
N GLN A 80 -2.00 -7.53 -31.61
CA GLN A 80 -1.20 -6.37 -31.27
C GLN A 80 0.21 -6.80 -31.66
N ALA A 81 0.82 -6.06 -32.58
CA ALA A 81 2.26 -6.14 -32.78
C ALA A 81 2.88 -6.23 -31.39
N GLU A 82 3.69 -7.26 -31.14
CA GLU A 82 4.25 -7.55 -29.83
C GLU A 82 5.06 -6.35 -29.37
N ASP A 83 4.40 -5.40 -28.70
CA ASP A 83 5.06 -4.27 -28.08
C ASP A 83 5.94 -4.88 -27.01
N THR A 84 7.27 -4.80 -27.20
CA THR A 84 8.26 -5.36 -26.28
C THR A 84 7.95 -4.92 -24.84
N CYS A 85 7.44 -3.69 -24.69
CA CYS A 85 6.94 -3.14 -23.44
C CYS A 85 5.52 -3.60 -23.12
N ARG A 86 5.39 -4.79 -22.55
CA ARG A 86 4.13 -5.27 -21.97
C ARG A 86 3.71 -4.41 -20.76
N PHE A 87 2.41 -4.14 -20.64
CA PHE A 87 1.85 -3.55 -19.41
C PHE A 87 1.96 -4.54 -18.22
N ILE A 88 2.59 -4.09 -17.13
CA ILE A 88 2.73 -4.83 -15.88
C ILE A 88 2.03 -4.05 -14.76
N ASN A 89 1.08 -4.70 -14.06
CA ASN A 89 0.40 -4.09 -12.93
C ASN A 89 1.38 -3.74 -11.80
N SER A 90 1.13 -2.65 -11.05
CA SER A 90 2.01 -2.17 -9.98
C SER A 90 2.22 -3.20 -8.86
N THR A 91 1.22 -4.03 -8.56
CA THR A 91 1.31 -5.10 -7.56
C THR A 91 2.27 -6.20 -8.01
N ASP A 92 2.13 -6.63 -9.26
CA ASP A 92 3.01 -7.64 -9.86
C ASP A 92 4.43 -7.11 -10.03
N LEU A 93 4.58 -5.88 -10.52
CA LEU A 93 5.88 -5.23 -10.65
C LEU A 93 6.60 -5.21 -9.29
N ARG A 94 5.93 -4.75 -8.23
CA ARG A 94 6.50 -4.73 -6.88
C ARG A 94 6.91 -6.14 -6.43
N ARG A 95 6.05 -7.14 -6.67
CA ARG A 95 6.33 -8.54 -6.33
C ARG A 95 7.57 -9.07 -7.05
N TYR A 96 7.73 -8.77 -8.34
CA TYR A 96 8.90 -9.19 -9.10
C TYR A 96 10.18 -8.50 -8.61
N LEU A 97 10.14 -7.19 -8.39
CA LEU A 97 11.30 -6.44 -7.90
C LEU A 97 11.80 -6.95 -6.55
N VAL A 98 10.89 -7.23 -5.60
CA VAL A 98 11.24 -7.75 -4.27
C VAL A 98 11.80 -9.18 -4.33
N ARG A 99 11.37 -9.97 -5.31
CA ARG A 99 11.87 -11.33 -5.52
C ARG A 99 13.13 -11.39 -6.38
N GLU A 100 13.68 -10.24 -6.76
CA GLU A 100 14.81 -10.16 -7.69
C GLU A 100 14.49 -10.96 -8.97
N GLN A 101 13.34 -10.67 -9.58
CA GLN A 101 12.89 -11.33 -10.81
C GLN A 101 12.76 -10.31 -11.94
N VAL A 102 13.33 -10.66 -13.09
CA VAL A 102 13.17 -9.91 -14.34
C VAL A 102 12.28 -10.71 -15.28
N VAL A 103 11.26 -10.06 -15.80
CA VAL A 103 10.31 -10.65 -16.75
C VAL A 103 10.24 -9.79 -18.01
N GLN A 104 9.77 -10.38 -19.10
CA GLN A 104 9.55 -9.69 -20.37
C GLN A 104 8.63 -8.47 -20.18
N GLY A 105 8.95 -7.37 -20.85
CA GLY A 105 8.26 -6.08 -20.73
C GLY A 105 8.72 -5.17 -19.60
N MET A 106 9.61 -5.63 -18.72
CA MET A 106 10.24 -4.73 -17.75
C MET A 106 11.12 -3.69 -18.43
N THR A 107 11.18 -2.46 -17.88
CA THR A 107 12.11 -1.43 -18.38
C THR A 107 13.51 -1.64 -17.82
N ARG A 108 14.50 -0.96 -18.42
CA ARG A 108 15.89 -0.88 -17.91
C ARG A 108 15.95 -0.51 -16.43
N GLU A 109 15.11 0.42 -16.00
CA GLU A 109 15.02 0.88 -14.62
C GLU A 109 14.47 -0.21 -13.70
N HIS A 110 13.51 -1.00 -14.16
CA HIS A 110 13.00 -2.15 -13.40
C HIS A 110 14.07 -3.22 -13.24
N VAL A 111 14.80 -3.56 -14.31
CA VAL A 111 15.93 -4.51 -14.25
C VAL A 111 16.98 -4.03 -13.27
N ARG A 112 17.34 -2.74 -13.32
CA ARG A 112 18.33 -2.16 -12.42
C ARG A 112 17.86 -2.11 -10.95
N LYS A 113 16.54 -2.04 -10.71
CA LYS A 113 15.97 -2.15 -9.36
C LYS A 113 15.95 -3.60 -8.86
N ALA A 114 15.74 -4.58 -9.74
CA ALA A 114 15.68 -6.00 -9.38
C ALA A 114 17.07 -6.63 -9.20
N PHE A 115 17.96 -6.45 -10.17
CA PHE A 115 19.30 -7.07 -10.20
C PHE A 115 20.44 -6.11 -9.85
N GLY A 116 20.17 -4.82 -9.70
CA GLY A 116 21.21 -3.81 -9.52
C GLY A 116 21.87 -3.38 -10.83
N ARG A 117 22.98 -2.64 -10.71
CA ARG A 117 23.73 -2.14 -11.87
C ARG A 117 24.38 -3.31 -12.61
N PRO A 118 24.19 -3.43 -13.94
CA PRO A 118 24.80 -4.51 -14.71
C PRO A 118 26.34 -4.40 -14.65
N PRO A 119 27.04 -5.49 -14.31
CA PRO A 119 28.50 -5.53 -14.36
C PRO A 119 29.04 -5.40 -15.79
N GLU A 120 28.35 -6.00 -16.75
CA GLU A 120 28.72 -6.00 -18.16
C GLU A 120 27.50 -5.67 -19.03
N THR A 121 27.71 -4.79 -20.02
CA THR A 121 26.68 -4.36 -20.96
C THR A 121 27.24 -4.34 -22.38
N TYR A 122 26.52 -4.94 -23.32
CA TYR A 122 26.85 -4.97 -24.74
C TYR A 122 25.78 -4.21 -25.51
N PRO A 123 26.08 -3.05 -26.12
CA PRO A 123 25.06 -2.24 -26.80
C PRO A 123 24.72 -2.74 -28.21
N THR A 124 25.57 -3.55 -28.84
CA THR A 124 25.41 -4.02 -30.23
C THR A 124 25.66 -5.53 -30.34
N PRO A 125 24.97 -6.24 -31.27
CA PRO A 125 23.92 -5.78 -32.18
C PRO A 125 22.56 -5.53 -31.49
N GLN A 126 22.35 -6.11 -30.31
CA GLN A 126 21.19 -5.90 -29.45
C GLN A 126 21.68 -5.56 -28.05
N GLU A 127 21.06 -4.56 -27.41
CA GLU A 127 21.42 -4.17 -26.04
C GLU A 127 21.23 -5.36 -25.10
N THR A 128 22.31 -5.83 -24.50
CA THR A 128 22.36 -7.02 -23.64
C THR A 128 23.08 -6.69 -22.34
N TRP A 129 22.46 -6.99 -21.21
CA TRP A 129 23.10 -6.86 -19.90
C TRP A 129 23.37 -8.25 -19.33
N VAL A 130 24.55 -8.44 -18.74
CA VAL A 130 24.99 -9.75 -18.23
C VAL A 130 25.24 -9.68 -16.73
N TYR A 131 24.63 -10.60 -15.99
CA TYR A 131 24.71 -10.70 -14.54
C TYR A 131 25.30 -12.05 -14.13
N PRO A 132 26.50 -12.09 -13.53
CA PRO A 132 27.09 -13.30 -12.99
C PRO A 132 26.60 -13.58 -11.57
N THR A 133 26.05 -14.76 -11.35
CA THR A 133 25.74 -15.30 -10.02
C THR A 133 26.91 -16.16 -9.57
N LYS A 134 27.51 -15.85 -8.42
CA LYS A 134 28.61 -16.61 -7.83
C LYS A 134 28.16 -17.38 -6.60
N HIS A 135 28.60 -18.62 -6.47
CA HIS A 135 28.37 -19.46 -5.29
C HIS A 135 29.72 -20.01 -4.79
N TYR A 136 30.05 -19.73 -3.52
CA TYR A 136 31.36 -20.04 -2.94
C TYR A 136 32.57 -19.55 -3.77
N GLY A 137 32.44 -18.40 -4.43
CA GLY A 137 33.50 -17.81 -5.26
C GLY A 137 33.61 -18.39 -6.68
N ALA A 138 32.94 -19.50 -6.97
CA ALA A 138 32.82 -20.04 -8.32
C ALA A 138 31.64 -19.37 -9.06
N LEU A 139 31.78 -19.19 -10.37
CA LEU A 139 30.65 -18.83 -11.23
C LEU A 139 29.63 -19.97 -11.19
N TYR A 140 28.38 -19.64 -10.89
CA TYR A 140 27.28 -20.61 -10.81
C TYR A 140 26.31 -20.45 -11.99
N GLU A 141 26.06 -19.21 -12.42
CA GLU A 141 25.13 -18.89 -13.50
C GLU A 141 25.48 -17.52 -14.12
N LEU A 142 25.21 -17.38 -15.42
CA LEU A 142 25.21 -16.12 -16.15
C LEU A 142 23.80 -15.85 -16.64
N THR A 143 23.24 -14.73 -16.19
CA THR A 143 21.92 -14.26 -16.63
C THR A 143 22.11 -13.18 -17.69
N TYR A 144 21.61 -13.44 -18.88
CA TYR A 144 21.59 -12.51 -20.00
C TYR A 144 20.21 -11.87 -20.10
N VAL A 145 20.16 -10.55 -20.10
CA VAL A 145 18.93 -9.77 -20.27
C VAL A 145 19.04 -9.01 -21.58
N TYR A 146 18.19 -9.36 -22.54
CA TYR A 146 18.14 -8.75 -23.86
C TYR A 146 17.08 -7.67 -23.88
N PHE A 147 17.43 -6.50 -24.43
CA PHE A 147 16.55 -5.35 -24.53
C PHE A 147 16.18 -5.07 -25.98
N ARG A 148 14.94 -4.64 -26.19
CA ARG A 148 14.43 -4.07 -27.44
C ARG A 148 13.49 -2.93 -27.09
N ASP A 149 13.61 -1.80 -27.79
CA ASP A 149 12.81 -0.59 -27.53
C ASP A 149 12.87 -0.09 -26.07
N GLY A 150 13.95 -0.41 -25.36
CA GLY A 150 14.16 -0.04 -23.95
C GLY A 150 13.46 -0.94 -22.92
N CYS A 151 12.80 -2.01 -23.36
CA CYS A 151 12.16 -3.02 -22.53
C CYS A 151 12.83 -4.39 -22.69
N VAL A 152 12.68 -5.24 -21.69
CA VAL A 152 13.20 -6.61 -21.70
C VAL A 152 12.43 -7.43 -22.73
N GLU A 153 13.12 -7.90 -23.74
CA GLU A 153 12.61 -8.84 -24.72
C GLU A 153 12.73 -10.28 -24.20
N GLU A 154 13.90 -10.63 -23.66
CA GLU A 154 14.21 -12.00 -23.25
C GLU A 154 15.18 -12.03 -22.07
N VAL A 155 15.03 -13.04 -21.21
CA VAL A 155 15.98 -13.34 -20.13
C VAL A 155 16.43 -14.78 -20.27
N VAL A 156 17.74 -15.00 -20.41
CA VAL A 156 18.33 -16.33 -20.60
C VAL A 156 19.29 -16.63 -19.45
N TYR A 157 19.06 -17.74 -18.76
CA TYR A 157 19.92 -18.24 -17.70
C TYR A 157 20.85 -19.32 -18.26
N ARG A 158 22.16 -19.11 -18.17
CA ARG A 158 23.17 -20.08 -18.61
C ARG A 158 24.01 -20.52 -17.44
N LYS A 159 24.03 -21.83 -17.19
CA LYS A 159 25.04 -22.43 -16.29
C LYS A 159 26.40 -22.44 -17.01
N PRO A 160 27.50 -22.24 -16.27
CA PRO A 160 28.85 -22.25 -16.82
C PRO A 160 29.24 -23.63 -17.37
#